data_AF-K2H404-F1
#
_entry.id   AF-K2H404-F1
#
_cell.length_a   1.000
_cell.length_b   1.000
_cell.length_c   1.000
_cell.angle_alpha   90.00
_cell.angle_beta   90.00
_cell.angle_gamma   90.00
#
_symmetry.space_group_name_H-M   'P 1'
#
loop_
_entity.id
_entity.type
_entity.pdbx_description
1 polymer ?
#
loop_
_entity_poly.entity_id
_entity_poly.type
_entity_poly.pdbx_seq_one_letter_code
_entity_poly.pdbx_strand_id
1 'polypeptide(L)'
;MKDALSFLPFLNYITLKHVIFHLHLIAQYSQFNLMDSNNLATVFAPVLFSLSIEELMNNKNYAIITIKFLIDNYNDIFTTNNKFIDGSYLEPYNYQIPFGKCPKELLQLSDNNPQSIH
;
A
#
# COMPACT_ATOMS: atom_id res chain seq x y z
N MET A 1 16.82 -5.00 1.65
CA MET A 1 15.70 -4.10 1.28
C MET A 1 15.93 -2.68 1.77
N LYS A 2 16.07 -2.43 3.09
CA LYS A 2 16.36 -1.09 3.63
C LYS A 2 17.59 -0.44 2.99
N ASP A 3 18.67 -1.21 2.78
CA ASP A 3 19.87 -0.71 2.10
C ASP A 3 19.58 -0.30 0.65
N ALA A 4 18.79 -1.08 -0.09
CA ALA A 4 18.39 -0.75 -1.46
C ALA A 4 17.59 0.56 -1.51
N LEU A 5 16.67 0.76 -0.55
CA LEU A 5 15.87 1.98 -0.44
C LEU A 5 16.74 3.21 -0.10
N SER A 6 17.86 3.03 0.59
CA SER A 6 18.78 4.13 0.92
C SER A 6 19.49 4.73 -0.30
N PHE A 7 19.52 4.02 -1.43
CA PHE A 7 20.07 4.53 -2.70
C PHE A 7 19.06 5.37 -3.49
N LEU A 8 17.78 5.39 -3.11
CA LEU A 8 16.79 6.21 -3.81
C LEU A 8 17.04 7.71 -3.54
N PRO A 9 16.90 8.58 -4.56
CA PRO A 9 16.83 10.01 -4.31
C PRO A 9 15.72 10.31 -3.31
N PHE A 10 15.92 11.36 -2.51
CA PHE A 10 15.04 11.67 -1.38
C PHE A 10 13.56 11.73 -1.77
N LEU A 11 13.22 12.46 -2.84
CA LEU A 11 11.84 12.59 -3.29
C LEU A 11 11.24 11.25 -3.77
N ASN A 12 12.06 10.38 -4.38
CA ASN A 12 11.63 9.05 -4.79
C ASN A 12 11.35 8.17 -3.57
N TYR A 13 12.22 8.19 -2.56
CA TYR A 13 12.00 7.47 -1.29
C TYR A 13 10.70 7.94 -0.61
N ILE A 14 10.50 9.25 -0.50
CA ILE A 14 9.31 9.83 0.11
C ILE A 14 8.04 9.45 -0.68
N THR A 15 8.07 9.57 -2.00
CA THR A 15 6.94 9.19 -2.85
C THR A 15 6.61 7.72 -2.69
N LEU A 16 7.62 6.85 -2.76
CA LEU A 16 7.45 5.41 -2.58
C LEU A 16 6.88 5.08 -1.20
N LYS A 17 7.39 5.69 -0.12
CA LYS A 17 6.88 5.50 1.24
C LYS A 17 5.37 5.79 1.33
N HIS A 18 4.90 6.87 0.70
CA HIS A 18 3.49 7.23 0.72
C HIS A 18 2.62 6.29 -0.12
N VAL A 19 3.10 5.91 -1.30
CA VAL A 19 2.41 4.93 -2.15
C VAL A 19 2.27 3.60 -1.42
N ILE A 20 3.37 3.05 -0.88
CA ILE A 20 3.33 1.77 -0.17
C ILE A 20 2.46 1.86 1.10
N PHE A 21 2.47 2.98 1.83
CA PHE A 21 1.55 3.17 2.96
C PHE A 21 0.08 3.05 2.55
N HIS A 22 -0.31 3.72 1.46
CA HIS A 22 -1.67 3.67 0.97
C HIS A 22 -2.07 2.24 0.56
N LEU A 23 -1.20 1.52 -0.16
CA LEU A 23 -1.42 0.12 -0.53
C LEU A 23 -1.48 -0.80 0.69
N HIS A 24 -0.64 -0.56 1.70
CA HIS A 24 -0.68 -1.26 2.98
C HIS A 24 -2.04 -1.11 3.65
N LEU A 25 -2.59 0.12 3.70
CA LEU A 25 -3.94 0.34 4.23
C LEU A 25 -5.01 -0.41 3.43
N ILE A 26 -4.99 -0.34 2.08
CA ILE A 26 -5.94 -1.07 1.24
C ILE A 26 -5.91 -2.57 1.55
N ALA A 27 -4.71 -3.16 1.66
CA ALA A 27 -4.52 -4.58 1.95
C ALA A 27 -5.13 -5.01 3.31
N GLN A 28 -5.11 -4.13 4.33
CA GLN A 28 -5.76 -4.40 5.63
C GLN A 28 -7.29 -4.55 5.53
N TYR A 29 -7.90 -4.02 4.46
CA TYR A 29 -9.35 -4.15 4.19
C TYR A 29 -9.65 -5.15 3.06
N SER A 30 -8.72 -6.06 2.76
CA SER A 30 -8.85 -7.07 1.71
C SER A 30 -10.11 -7.93 1.82
N GLN A 31 -10.62 -8.17 3.03
CA GLN A 31 -11.90 -8.85 3.24
C GLN A 31 -13.11 -8.14 2.63
N PHE A 32 -13.04 -6.83 2.37
CA PHE A 32 -14.14 -6.03 1.79
C PHE A 32 -13.86 -5.59 0.35
N ASN A 33 -12.62 -5.21 0.04
CA ASN A 33 -12.25 -4.71 -1.28
C ASN A 33 -11.67 -5.78 -2.21
N LEU A 34 -11.45 -7.00 -1.71
CA LEU A 34 -10.87 -8.15 -2.43
C LEU A 34 -9.45 -7.92 -2.95
N MET A 35 -8.77 -6.87 -2.48
CA MET A 35 -7.42 -6.49 -2.87
C MET A 35 -6.44 -6.79 -1.74
N ASP A 36 -5.94 -8.03 -1.72
CA ASP A 36 -4.79 -8.40 -0.88
C ASP A 36 -3.48 -7.79 -1.42
N SER A 37 -2.39 -7.94 -0.67
CA SER A 37 -1.08 -7.39 -1.04
C SER A 37 -0.53 -7.99 -2.35
N ASN A 38 -0.92 -9.21 -2.70
CA ASN A 38 -0.48 -9.87 -3.94
C ASN A 38 -1.19 -9.28 -5.17
N ASN A 39 -2.51 -9.09 -5.07
CA ASN A 39 -3.32 -8.44 -6.11
C ASN A 39 -2.85 -7.00 -6.32
N LEU A 40 -2.62 -6.25 -5.23
CA LEU A 40 -2.09 -4.90 -5.31
C LEU A 40 -0.69 -4.86 -5.94
N ALA A 41 0.22 -5.76 -5.54
CA ALA A 41 1.55 -5.82 -6.11
C ALA A 41 1.54 -6.14 -7.62
N THR A 42 0.65 -7.03 -8.05
CA THR A 42 0.49 -7.39 -9.47
C THR A 42 0.08 -6.19 -10.33
N VAL A 43 -0.79 -5.32 -9.80
CA VAL A 43 -1.27 -4.12 -10.48
C VAL A 43 -0.22 -2.99 -10.47
N PHE A 44 0.44 -2.76 -9.32
CA PHE A 44 1.30 -1.59 -9.13
C PHE A 44 2.76 -1.81 -9.52
N ALA A 45 3.28 -3.04 -9.47
CA ALA A 45 4.68 -3.32 -9.81
C ALA A 45 5.07 -2.89 -11.24
N PRO A 46 4.27 -3.12 -12.30
CA PRO A 46 4.62 -2.68 -13.64
C PRO A 46 4.83 -1.17 -13.74
N VAL A 47 4.00 -0.39 -13.02
CA VAL A 47 4.07 1.08 -13.02
C VAL A 47 5.25 1.58 -12.20
N LEU A 48 5.50 1.00 -11.03
CA LEU A 48 6.56 1.44 -10.12
C LEU A 48 7.97 1.07 -10.62
N PHE A 49 8.11 -0.06 -11.32
CA PHE A 49 9.37 -0.53 -11.89
C PHE A 49 9.53 -0.23 -13.38
N SER A 50 8.51 0.36 -14.02
CA SER A 50 8.49 0.59 -15.48
C SER A 50 8.77 -0.69 -16.29
N LEU A 51 8.14 -1.80 -15.88
CA LEU A 51 8.36 -3.11 -16.49
C LEU A 51 7.82 -3.15 -17.92
N SER A 52 8.55 -3.82 -18.80
CA SER A 52 8.06 -4.25 -20.10
C SER A 52 7.04 -5.39 -19.99
N ILE A 53 6.28 -5.63 -21.07
CA ILE A 53 5.35 -6.77 -21.16
C ILE A 53 6.08 -8.11 -21.00
N GLU A 54 7.29 -8.23 -21.53
CA GLU A 54 8.10 -9.45 -21.41
C GLU A 54 8.49 -9.73 -19.95
N GLU A 55 8.91 -8.70 -19.22
CA GLU A 55 9.21 -8.81 -17.78
C GLU A 55 7.96 -9.13 -16.95
N LEU A 56 6.79 -8.62 -17.35
CA LEU A 56 5.52 -8.92 -16.70
C LEU A 56 5.11 -10.38 -16.86
N MET A 57 5.36 -10.97 -18.04
CA MET A 57 5.03 -12.37 -18.34
C MET A 57 5.96 -13.38 -17.66
N ASN A 58 7.04 -12.92 -17.03
CA ASN A 58 7.94 -13.78 -16.27
C ASN A 58 7.27 -14.30 -14.99
N ASN A 59 7.21 -15.63 -14.86
CA ASN A 59 6.65 -16.31 -13.68
C ASN A 59 7.39 -16.03 -12.37
N LYS A 60 8.61 -15.47 -12.42
CA LYS A 60 9.40 -15.01 -11.27
C LYS A 60 9.62 -13.51 -11.33
N ASN A 61 8.54 -12.74 -11.45
CA ASN A 61 8.61 -11.29 -11.51
C ASN A 61 9.07 -10.70 -10.15
N TYR A 62 10.36 -10.33 -10.09
CA TYR A 62 10.99 -9.79 -8.89
C TYR A 62 10.34 -8.48 -8.41
N ALA A 63 9.77 -7.70 -9.31
CA ALA A 63 9.11 -6.43 -8.97
C ALA A 63 7.80 -6.68 -8.24
N ILE A 64 6.99 -7.66 -8.67
CA ILE A 64 5.78 -8.07 -7.94
C ILE A 64 6.15 -8.55 -6.54
N ILE A 65 7.14 -9.43 -6.42
CA ILE A 65 7.63 -9.95 -5.13
C ILE A 65 8.10 -8.80 -4.24
N THR A 66 8.84 -7.84 -4.81
CA THR A 66 9.36 -6.66 -4.10
C THR A 66 8.24 -5.77 -3.58
N ILE A 67 7.27 -5.39 -4.43
CA ILE A 67 6.15 -4.54 -4.01
C ILE A 67 5.30 -5.25 -2.96
N LYS A 68 5.00 -6.54 -3.13
CA LYS A 68 4.29 -7.32 -2.12
C LYS A 68 5.01 -7.30 -0.78
N PHE A 69 6.33 -7.56 -0.78
CA PHE A 69 7.15 -7.52 0.42
C PHE A 69 7.13 -6.14 1.10
N LEU A 70 7.20 -5.06 0.33
CA LEU A 70 7.10 -3.69 0.85
C LEU A 70 5.73 -3.40 1.49
N ILE A 71 4.63 -3.87 0.88
CA ILE A 71 3.27 -3.71 1.40
C ILE A 71 3.11 -4.48 2.72
N ASP A 72 3.49 -5.76 2.73
CA ASP A 72 3.31 -6.64 3.90
C ASP A 72 4.14 -6.18 5.11
N ASN A 73 5.34 -5.65 4.86
CA ASN A 73 6.30 -5.28 5.91
C ASN A 73 6.47 -3.76 6.03
N TYR A 74 5.46 -2.98 5.62
CA TYR A 74 5.55 -1.52 5.60
C TYR A 74 6.05 -0.95 6.93
N ASN A 75 5.41 -1.37 8.03
CA ASN A 75 5.71 -0.90 9.37
C ASN A 75 7.10 -1.31 9.86
N ASP A 76 7.77 -2.30 9.29
CA ASP A 76 9.14 -2.64 9.68
C ASP A 76 10.16 -1.96 8.78
N ILE A 77 9.82 -1.75 7.50
CA ILE A 77 10.70 -1.20 6.48
C ILE A 77 10.80 0.32 6.59
N PHE A 78 9.67 1.00 6.81
CA PHE A 78 9.56 2.45 6.84
C PHE A 78 9.49 3.04 8.25
N THR A 79 9.66 2.22 9.29
CA THR A 79 9.75 2.68 10.68
C THR A 79 11.19 3.05 11.02
N THR A 80 11.37 4.31 11.42
CA THR A 80 12.60 4.87 12.00
C THR A 80 13.65 5.35 11.00
N ASN A 81 13.55 6.63 10.60
CA ASN A 81 14.55 7.68 10.83
C ASN A 81 14.28 8.86 9.90
N ASN A 82 13.31 9.68 10.24
CA ASN A 82 13.23 11.02 9.67
C ASN A 82 13.03 11.99 10.81
N LYS A 83 14.16 12.41 11.40
CA LYS A 83 14.27 13.70 12.06
C LYS A 83 14.13 14.78 10.97
N PHE A 84 12.94 14.95 10.41
CA PHE A 84 12.67 16.12 9.57
C PHE A 84 12.20 17.25 10.47
N ILE A 85 13.00 18.32 10.45
CA ILE A 85 12.89 19.52 11.29
C ILE A 85 12.12 20.64 10.56
N ASP A 86 11.64 20.40 9.33
CA ASP A 86 10.79 21.35 8.63
C ASP A 86 9.33 20.91 8.65
N GLY A 87 8.45 21.77 9.17
CA GLY A 87 7.02 21.51 9.36
C GLY A 87 6.21 21.36 8.07
N SER A 88 6.86 21.37 6.91
CA SER A 88 6.26 21.17 5.58
C SER A 88 6.03 19.69 5.23
N TYR A 89 6.72 18.76 5.88
CA TYR A 89 6.58 17.32 5.63
C TYR A 89 5.55 16.68 6.56
N LEU A 90 4.53 16.06 5.98
CA LEU A 90 3.53 15.27 6.71
C LEU A 90 3.81 13.78 6.53
N GLU A 91 4.04 13.10 7.65
CA GLU A 91 4.10 11.65 7.68
C GLU A 91 2.75 11.03 7.27
N PRO A 92 2.74 9.89 6.57
CA PRO A 92 1.52 9.31 6.01
C PRO A 92 0.40 9.03 7.05
N TYR A 93 0.78 8.66 8.27
CA TYR A 93 -0.18 8.42 9.37
C TYR A 93 -0.80 9.71 9.93
N ASN A 94 -0.23 10.87 9.63
CA ASN A 94 -0.78 12.18 10.01
C ASN A 94 -1.76 12.73 8.96
N TYR A 95 -2.00 12.00 7.87
CA TYR A 95 -3.03 12.40 6.93
C TYR A 95 -4.38 12.46 7.62
N GLN A 96 -5.02 13.62 7.57
CA GLN A 96 -6.46 13.71 7.73
C GLN A 96 -7.05 12.96 6.55
N ILE A 97 -7.26 11.68 6.76
CA ILE A 97 -7.94 10.80 5.83
C ILE A 97 -9.28 11.47 5.48
N PRO A 98 -9.45 12.04 4.28
CA PRO A 98 -10.73 12.56 3.85
C PRO A 98 -11.53 11.36 3.36
N PHE A 99 -11.87 10.45 4.27
CA PHE A 99 -12.88 9.44 3.97
C PHE A 99 -14.21 9.99 4.46
N GLY A 100 -15.08 10.27 3.49
CA GLY A 100 -16.48 9.93 3.69
C GLY A 100 -16.52 8.49 4.21
N LYS A 101 -16.87 8.37 5.49
CA LYS A 101 -17.31 7.18 6.21
C LYS A 101 -16.43 5.93 6.06
N CYS A 102 -15.72 5.62 7.14
CA CYS A 102 -15.06 4.34 7.37
C CYS A 102 -16.01 3.15 7.08
N PRO A 103 -15.56 2.05 6.46
CA PRO A 103 -16.35 0.82 6.27
C PRO A 103 -16.89 0.19 7.56
N LYS A 104 -16.50 0.67 8.75
CA LYS A 104 -17.16 0.31 10.01
C LYS A 104 -18.66 0.62 10.00
N GLU A 105 -19.10 1.61 9.25
CA GLU A 105 -20.53 1.91 9.05
C GLU A 105 -21.19 0.94 8.05
N LEU A 106 -20.43 0.39 7.10
CA LEU A 106 -20.90 -0.68 6.18
C LEU A 106 -20.99 -2.04 6.89
N LEU A 107 -20.09 -2.30 7.85
CA LEU A 107 -20.10 -3.47 8.73
C LEU A 107 -21.36 -3.53 9.61
N GLN A 108 -21.85 -2.37 10.08
CA GLN A 108 -23.09 -2.31 10.86
C GLN A 108 -24.36 -2.48 10.00
N LEU A 109 -24.25 -2.33 8.68
CA LEU A 109 -25.39 -2.51 7.76
C LEU A 109 -25.56 -3.97 7.32
N SER A 110 -24.49 -4.77 7.26
CA SER A 110 -24.59 -6.20 6.94
C SER A 110 -25.14 -7.04 8.09
N ASP A 111 -24.82 -6.67 9.33
CA ASP A 111 -25.23 -7.44 10.52
C ASP A 111 -26.67 -7.18 10.96
N ASN A 112 -27.34 -6.18 10.37
CA ASN A 112 -28.69 -5.74 10.75
C ASN A 112 -29.78 -6.00 9.69
N ASN A 113 -29.51 -6.76 8.63
CA ASN A 113 -30.55 -7.09 7.65
C ASN A 113 -30.87 -8.60 7.58
N PRO A 114 -31.77 -9.12 8.43
CA PRO A 114 -32.26 -10.49 8.33
C PRO A 114 -33.27 -10.74 7.18
N GLN A 115 -33.38 -9.83 6.19
CA GLN A 115 -34.28 -10.04 5.05
C GLN A 115 -33.63 -9.69 3.71
N SER A 116 -33.16 -10.72 3.00
CA SER A 116 -33.27 -10.84 1.54
C SER A 116 -32.56 -12.10 1.01
N ILE A 117 -33.12 -13.11 0.33
CA ILE A 117 -34.45 -13.66 0.04
C ILE A 117 -34.14 -15.13 -0.38
N HIS A 118 -35.13 -16.01 -0.23
CA HIS A 118 -35.30 -17.27 -0.98
C HIS A 118 -34.86 -17.23 -2.45
#